data_AF-A0A958H2X1-F1
#
_entry.id   AF-A0A958H2X1-F1
#
_cell.length_a   1.000
_cell.length_b   1.000
_cell.length_c   1.000
_cell.angle_alpha   90.00
_cell.angle_beta   90.00
_cell.angle_gamma   90.00
#
_symmetry.space_group_name_H-M   'P 1'
#
loop_
_entity.id
_entity.type
_entity.pdbx_description
1 polymer ?
#
loop_
_entity_poly.entity_id
_entity_poly.type
_entity_poly.pdbx_seq_one_letter_code
_entity_poly.pdbx_strand_id
1 'polypeptide(L)'
;MKRTDLSPELQAAWDEIDGYAKGYGLDYFPIIYKVLDYKTLYEVAALGGFPIRYPHWRFGMEYDQMAKGYTYGLSVIYEMVINTNPSYAYLLEGNEMVTQKMVMAHVTAHVDFFKHNMWFAYTNRRMLDEMANHATRIQRLINRYGYEQIEDFIDVCLSLDNLIDYHAPYIKRPEARTEIPLSTPRPEEAAVEGLKVERDYMRHYINPPEYLAEQRQKQVEEKQKARRFPENPQKDILLFLLNYAPLDPWQHTILEIIRDEAYYYAPQGMTKIMNEGWASYWHSKIMTEKALTDSEVISFADHHAGVVATSPGRLNPYKMGLELLRDIEDRWNRGKFGKEYEECEDIQAKR
;
A
#
# COMPACT_ATOMS: atom_id res chain seq x y z
N MET A 1 -30.57 2.62 -13.59
CA MET A 1 -30.23 4.01 -13.93
C MET A 1 -28.96 4.34 -13.16
N LYS A 2 -27.80 4.40 -13.83
CA LYS A 2 -26.55 4.81 -13.18
C LYS A 2 -26.72 6.28 -12.78
N ARG A 3 -26.89 6.57 -11.49
CA ARG A 3 -26.83 7.94 -10.97
C ARG A 3 -25.36 8.30 -10.85
N THR A 4 -24.76 8.74 -11.94
CA THR A 4 -23.48 9.45 -11.93
C THR A 4 -23.78 10.94 -11.72
N ASP A 5 -23.02 11.61 -10.87
CA ASP A 5 -23.12 13.07 -10.66
C ASP A 5 -22.41 13.85 -11.79
N LEU A 6 -22.24 13.23 -12.95
CA LEU A 6 -21.59 13.83 -14.12
C LEU A 6 -22.61 14.68 -14.87
N SER A 7 -22.16 15.81 -15.43
CA SER A 7 -22.95 16.54 -16.42
C SER A 7 -23.22 15.66 -17.64
N PRO A 8 -24.27 15.93 -18.44
CA PRO A 8 -24.54 15.16 -19.66
C PRO A 8 -23.34 15.08 -20.61
N GLU A 9 -22.56 16.16 -20.72
CA GLU A 9 -21.36 16.24 -21.55
C GLU A 9 -20.25 15.33 -21.03
N LEU A 10 -19.99 15.35 -19.71
CA LEU A 10 -19.00 14.48 -19.08
C LEU A 10 -19.42 13.02 -19.11
N GLN A 11 -20.72 12.75 -18.99
CA GLN A 11 -21.26 11.40 -19.11
C GLN A 11 -21.08 10.86 -20.52
N ALA A 12 -21.32 11.68 -21.56
CA ALA A 12 -21.09 11.29 -22.94
C ALA A 12 -19.60 11.03 -23.22
N ALA A 13 -18.70 11.89 -22.73
CA ALA A 13 -17.26 11.69 -22.82
C ALA A 13 -16.81 10.40 -22.10
N TRP A 14 -17.38 10.12 -20.92
CA TRP A 14 -17.11 8.88 -20.20
C TRP A 14 -17.59 7.65 -20.96
N ASP A 15 -18.80 7.66 -21.51
CA ASP A 15 -19.34 6.52 -22.26
C ASP A 15 -18.51 6.23 -23.53
N GLU A 16 -17.97 7.26 -24.18
CA GLU A 16 -17.03 7.13 -25.28
C GLU A 16 -15.71 6.48 -24.84
N ILE A 17 -15.07 7.01 -23.80
CA ILE A 17 -13.81 6.48 -23.26
C ILE A 17 -13.97 5.04 -22.74
N ASP A 18 -15.05 4.74 -22.02
CA ASP A 18 -15.38 3.39 -21.54
C ASP A 18 -15.54 2.41 -22.71
N GLY A 19 -16.18 2.85 -23.79
CA GLY A 19 -16.31 2.08 -25.03
C GLY A 19 -14.97 1.77 -25.69
N TYR A 20 -14.10 2.77 -25.83
CA TYR A 20 -12.77 2.59 -26.42
C TYR A 20 -11.87 1.71 -25.55
N ALA A 21 -11.80 1.97 -24.25
CA ALA A 21 -10.99 1.19 -23.31
C ALA A 21 -11.34 -0.31 -23.37
N LYS A 22 -12.63 -0.64 -23.33
CA LYS A 22 -13.12 -2.02 -23.52
C LYS A 22 -12.85 -2.56 -24.91
N GLY A 23 -12.93 -1.72 -25.95
CA GLY A 23 -12.59 -2.08 -27.33
C GLY A 23 -11.13 -2.50 -27.49
N TYR A 24 -10.22 -1.91 -26.70
CA TYR A 24 -8.82 -2.34 -26.61
C TYR A 24 -8.58 -3.56 -25.71
N GLY A 25 -9.61 -4.01 -24.98
CA GLY A 25 -9.54 -5.18 -24.10
C GLY A 25 -9.19 -4.87 -22.65
N LEU A 26 -9.22 -3.61 -22.21
CA LEU A 26 -9.07 -3.27 -20.80
C LEU A 26 -10.25 -3.81 -19.98
N ASP A 27 -9.95 -4.43 -18.84
CA ASP A 27 -10.94 -4.99 -17.93
C ASP A 27 -10.75 -4.46 -16.51
N TYR A 28 -11.64 -3.56 -16.11
CA TYR A 28 -11.57 -2.82 -14.85
C TYR A 28 -12.86 -2.97 -14.03
N PHE A 29 -12.76 -2.72 -12.72
CA PHE A 29 -13.94 -2.60 -11.86
C PHE A 29 -14.83 -1.44 -12.30
N PRO A 30 -16.13 -1.45 -11.99
CA PRO A 30 -16.99 -0.31 -12.27
C PRO A 30 -16.44 0.97 -11.65
N ILE A 31 -16.31 2.03 -12.44
CA ILE A 31 -15.73 3.30 -12.01
C ILE A 31 -16.84 4.31 -11.75
N ILE A 32 -16.78 4.97 -10.59
CA ILE A 32 -17.68 6.05 -10.20
C ILE A 32 -16.86 7.34 -10.17
N TYR A 33 -17.12 8.22 -11.13
CA TYR A 33 -16.53 9.55 -11.15
C TYR A 33 -17.32 10.52 -10.28
N LYS A 34 -16.59 11.36 -9.54
CA LYS A 34 -17.11 12.49 -8.76
C LYS A 34 -16.39 13.76 -9.19
N VAL A 35 -17.13 14.78 -9.58
CA VAL A 35 -16.56 16.10 -9.88
C VAL A 35 -16.43 16.87 -8.57
N LEU A 36 -15.23 17.35 -8.26
CA LEU A 36 -14.92 18.10 -7.05
C LEU A 36 -14.29 19.43 -7.42
N ASP A 37 -14.58 20.48 -6.63
CA ASP A 37 -13.81 21.72 -6.72
C ASP A 37 -12.36 21.50 -6.25
N TYR A 38 -11.47 22.45 -6.56
CA TYR A 38 -10.06 22.28 -6.22
C TYR A 38 -9.84 22.10 -4.71
N LYS A 39 -10.58 22.84 -3.87
CA LYS A 39 -10.41 22.76 -2.41
C LYS A 39 -10.72 21.37 -1.90
N THR A 40 -11.89 20.85 -2.26
CA THR A 40 -12.36 19.52 -1.85
C THR A 40 -11.45 18.43 -2.41
N LEU A 41 -10.96 18.57 -3.65
CA LEU A 41 -10.02 17.61 -4.23
C LEU A 41 -8.73 17.53 -3.40
N TYR A 42 -8.15 18.68 -3.02
CA TYR A 42 -6.94 18.70 -2.20
C TYR A 42 -7.18 18.23 -0.76
N GLU A 43 -8.35 18.49 -0.18
CA GLU A 43 -8.75 17.92 1.11
C GLU A 43 -8.79 16.39 1.04
N VAL A 44 -9.50 15.84 0.05
CA VAL A 44 -9.59 14.38 -0.16
C VAL A 44 -8.22 13.77 -0.45
N ALA A 45 -7.36 14.46 -1.21
CA ALA A 45 -6.00 14.01 -1.48
C ALA A 45 -5.13 13.95 -0.22
N ALA A 46 -5.22 14.96 0.65
CA ALA A 46 -4.53 14.98 1.93
C ALA A 46 -5.03 13.88 2.89
N LEU A 47 -6.28 13.46 2.74
CA LEU A 47 -6.84 12.30 3.41
C LEU A 47 -6.49 10.96 2.73
N GLY A 48 -5.57 10.95 1.78
CA GLY A 48 -5.11 9.75 1.08
C GLY A 48 -6.13 9.17 0.10
N GLY A 49 -7.01 10.03 -0.42
CA GLY A 49 -8.08 9.71 -1.36
C GLY A 49 -9.42 9.40 -0.70
N PHE A 50 -9.50 9.29 0.63
CA PHE A 50 -10.72 8.91 1.33
C PHE A 50 -11.46 10.14 1.89
N PRO A 51 -12.80 10.20 1.79
CA PRO A 51 -13.56 11.34 2.30
C PRO A 51 -13.62 11.40 3.84
N ILE A 52 -13.37 10.27 4.52
CA ILE A 52 -13.43 10.15 5.97
C ILE A 52 -12.18 9.44 6.46
N ARG A 53 -11.47 10.07 7.40
CA ARG A 53 -10.33 9.52 8.15
C ARG A 53 -10.46 9.93 9.61
N TYR A 54 -9.65 9.31 10.47
CA TYR A 54 -9.50 9.77 11.84
C TYR A 54 -8.88 11.17 11.89
N PRO A 55 -9.18 11.99 12.91
CA PRO A 55 -8.57 13.30 13.05
C PRO A 55 -7.08 13.15 13.39
N HIS A 56 -6.23 13.86 12.65
CA HIS A 56 -4.78 13.92 12.89
C HIS A 56 -4.17 15.14 12.21
N TRP A 57 -3.25 15.84 12.89
CA TRP A 57 -2.64 17.07 12.39
C TRP A 57 -1.88 16.90 11.07
N ARG A 58 -1.28 15.73 10.83
CA ARG A 58 -0.55 15.38 9.59
C ARG A 58 -1.37 15.67 8.33
N PHE A 59 -2.66 15.34 8.32
CA PHE A 59 -3.52 15.56 7.16
C PHE A 59 -3.72 17.05 6.88
N GLY A 60 -3.80 17.88 7.93
CA GLY A 60 -3.85 19.34 7.77
C GLY A 60 -2.55 19.91 7.20
N MET A 61 -1.40 19.38 7.63
CA MET A 61 -0.09 19.75 7.08
C MET A 61 0.04 19.34 5.61
N GLU A 62 -0.37 18.12 5.25
CA GLU A 62 -0.36 17.64 3.86
C GLU A 62 -1.28 18.49 2.98
N TYR A 63 -2.47 18.84 3.47
CA TYR A 63 -3.38 19.74 2.76
C TYR A 63 -2.75 21.11 2.50
N ASP A 64 -2.18 21.76 3.53
CA ASP A 64 -1.55 23.07 3.39
C ASP A 64 -0.39 23.04 2.37
N GLN A 65 0.42 21.99 2.39
CA GLN A 65 1.51 21.80 1.43
C GLN A 65 1.00 21.65 -0.01
N MET A 66 0.00 20.79 -0.23
CA MET A 66 -0.53 20.53 -1.57
C MET A 66 -1.32 21.74 -2.11
N ALA A 67 -2.16 22.38 -1.29
CA ALA A 67 -2.94 23.54 -1.68
C ALA A 67 -2.07 24.75 -2.04
N LYS A 68 -0.97 24.98 -1.31
CA LYS A 68 0.04 25.98 -1.68
C LYS A 68 0.74 25.59 -2.98
N GLY A 69 1.11 24.32 -3.15
CA GLY A 69 1.69 23.81 -4.39
C GLY A 69 0.82 24.13 -5.61
N TYR A 70 -0.49 23.92 -5.51
CA TYR A 70 -1.46 24.30 -6.54
C TYR A 70 -1.54 25.81 -6.77
N THR A 71 -1.69 26.58 -5.69
CA THR A 71 -1.84 28.05 -5.76
C THR A 71 -0.65 28.72 -6.44
N TYR A 72 0.55 28.19 -6.25
CA TYR A 72 1.77 28.68 -6.89
C TYR A 72 2.10 27.99 -8.23
N GLY A 73 1.22 27.12 -8.75
CA GLY A 73 1.42 26.41 -10.02
C GLY A 73 2.57 25.39 -10.00
N LEU A 74 2.96 24.90 -8.82
CA LEU A 74 4.06 23.95 -8.62
C LEU A 74 3.61 22.49 -8.78
N SER A 75 2.33 22.20 -8.54
CA SER A 75 1.78 20.85 -8.63
C SER A 75 0.28 20.89 -8.94
N VAL A 76 -0.17 20.03 -9.84
CA VAL A 76 -1.59 19.81 -10.14
C VAL A 76 -1.89 18.33 -9.97
N ILE A 77 -2.93 18.01 -9.20
CA ILE A 77 -3.47 16.66 -9.13
C ILE A 77 -4.42 16.49 -10.32
N TYR A 78 -3.99 15.71 -11.30
CA TYR A 78 -4.81 15.42 -12.48
C TYR A 78 -5.84 14.33 -12.17
N GLU A 79 -5.41 13.30 -11.43
CA GLU A 79 -6.25 12.19 -11.04
C GLU A 79 -6.07 11.83 -9.57
N MET A 80 -7.17 11.34 -8.98
CA MET A 80 -7.13 10.61 -7.72
C MET A 80 -8.09 9.43 -7.87
N VAL A 81 -7.56 8.22 -7.76
CA VAL A 81 -8.31 6.97 -7.90
C VAL A 81 -8.14 6.09 -6.67
N ILE A 82 -9.26 5.60 -6.13
CA ILE A 82 -9.30 4.68 -5.00
C ILE A 82 -9.52 3.26 -5.52
N ASN A 83 -8.62 2.36 -5.15
CA ASN A 83 -8.69 0.95 -5.48
C ASN A 83 -9.76 0.21 -4.64
N THR A 84 -11.02 0.42 -5.00
CA THR A 84 -12.21 -0.21 -4.41
C THR A 84 -13.06 -0.88 -5.49
N ASN A 85 -14.07 -1.65 -5.11
CA ASN A 85 -15.04 -2.21 -6.06
C ASN A 85 -16.48 -1.89 -5.61
N PRO A 86 -17.16 -0.90 -6.23
CA PRO A 86 -16.73 -0.09 -7.38
C PRO A 86 -15.55 0.83 -7.06
N SER A 87 -14.71 1.15 -8.05
CA SER A 87 -13.60 2.09 -7.89
C SER A 87 -14.12 3.53 -7.95
N TYR A 88 -13.60 4.39 -7.08
CA TYR A 88 -13.94 5.81 -7.05
C TYR A 88 -12.82 6.63 -7.67
N ALA A 89 -13.18 7.60 -8.51
CA ALA A 89 -12.22 8.53 -9.10
C ALA A 89 -12.75 9.96 -9.04
N TYR A 90 -11.85 10.90 -8.82
CA TYR A 90 -12.19 12.31 -8.67
C TYR A 90 -11.71 13.11 -9.88
N LEU A 91 -12.62 13.92 -10.43
CA LEU A 91 -12.36 14.84 -11.52
C LEU A 91 -12.33 16.27 -10.96
N LEU A 92 -11.36 17.06 -11.37
CA LEU A 92 -11.28 18.46 -10.98
C LEU A 92 -12.29 19.30 -11.78
N GLU A 93 -13.12 20.06 -11.07
CA GLU A 93 -13.99 21.07 -11.67
C GLU A 93 -13.15 22.18 -12.30
N GLY A 94 -13.49 22.56 -13.54
CA GLY A 94 -12.77 23.60 -14.29
C GLY A 94 -11.70 23.09 -15.26
N ASN A 95 -11.38 21.79 -15.24
CA ASN A 95 -10.55 21.19 -16.29
C ASN A 95 -11.25 21.24 -17.66
N GLU A 96 -10.47 21.48 -18.72
CA GLU A 96 -10.94 21.38 -20.09
C GLU A 96 -11.45 19.96 -20.41
N MET A 97 -12.39 19.84 -21.36
CA MET A 97 -12.96 18.55 -21.74
C MET A 97 -11.91 17.53 -22.19
N VAL A 98 -10.88 17.98 -22.91
CA VAL A 98 -9.75 17.13 -23.31
C VAL A 98 -9.00 16.56 -22.10
N THR A 99 -8.79 17.37 -21.07
CA THR A 99 -8.13 16.95 -19.82
C THR A 99 -9.01 15.98 -19.05
N GLN A 100 -10.33 16.20 -19.02
CA GLN A 100 -11.29 15.25 -18.43
C GLN A 100 -11.25 13.89 -19.16
N LYS A 101 -11.26 13.88 -20.49
CA LYS A 101 -11.13 12.65 -21.30
C LYS A 101 -9.82 11.93 -21.03
N MET A 102 -8.71 12.67 -20.96
CA MET A 102 -7.39 12.11 -20.65
C MET A 102 -7.38 11.45 -19.26
N VAL A 103 -7.91 12.14 -18.24
CA VAL A 103 -8.01 11.60 -16.87
C VAL A 103 -8.92 10.39 -16.81
N MET A 104 -10.06 10.41 -17.49
CA MET A 104 -10.95 9.24 -17.59
C MET A 104 -10.23 8.04 -18.18
N ALA A 105 -9.53 8.21 -19.31
CA ALA A 105 -8.75 7.14 -19.94
C ALA A 105 -7.63 6.64 -19.03
N HIS A 106 -6.93 7.54 -18.35
CA HIS A 106 -5.86 7.21 -17.41
C HIS A 106 -6.38 6.36 -16.24
N VAL A 107 -7.52 6.76 -15.66
CA VAL A 107 -8.17 6.05 -14.56
C VAL A 107 -8.61 4.64 -14.98
N THR A 108 -9.13 4.44 -16.21
CA THR A 108 -9.49 3.08 -16.67
C THR A 108 -8.31 2.11 -16.62
N ALA A 109 -7.14 2.59 -17.03
CA ALA A 109 -5.92 1.81 -17.04
C ALA A 109 -5.38 1.57 -15.62
N HIS A 110 -5.45 2.53 -14.70
CA HIS A 110 -5.15 2.26 -13.29
C HIS A 110 -6.03 1.16 -12.70
N VAL A 111 -7.34 1.23 -12.91
CA VAL A 111 -8.26 0.25 -12.33
C VAL A 111 -8.05 -1.13 -12.96
N ASP A 112 -7.75 -1.20 -14.26
CA ASP A 112 -7.33 -2.43 -14.94
C ASP A 112 -6.04 -3.00 -14.32
N PHE A 113 -5.04 -2.15 -14.06
CA PHE A 113 -3.80 -2.54 -13.38
C PHE A 113 -4.08 -3.07 -11.97
N PHE A 114 -4.90 -2.38 -11.17
CA PHE A 114 -5.25 -2.82 -9.83
C PHE A 114 -6.03 -4.15 -9.80
N LYS A 115 -6.77 -4.45 -10.87
CA LYS A 115 -7.53 -5.69 -10.99
C LYS A 115 -6.63 -6.89 -11.28
N HIS A 116 -5.63 -6.72 -12.16
CA HIS A 116 -4.81 -7.82 -12.67
C HIS A 116 -3.44 -7.97 -12.00
N ASN A 117 -2.97 -6.94 -11.28
CA ASN A 117 -1.66 -6.99 -10.65
C ASN A 117 -1.67 -7.84 -9.37
N MET A 118 -0.74 -8.79 -9.29
CA MET A 118 -0.60 -9.71 -8.16
C MET A 118 -0.47 -9.00 -6.81
N TRP A 119 0.23 -7.85 -6.74
CA TRP A 119 0.39 -7.10 -5.50
C TRP A 119 -0.94 -6.50 -5.02
N PHE A 120 -1.93 -6.27 -5.88
CA PHE A 120 -3.23 -5.78 -5.45
C PHE A 120 -4.20 -6.89 -5.04
N ALA A 121 -3.87 -8.17 -5.26
CA ALA A 121 -4.77 -9.31 -5.04
C ALA A 121 -5.38 -9.36 -3.63
N TYR A 122 -4.59 -9.01 -2.60
CA TYR A 122 -5.01 -9.05 -1.19
C TYR A 122 -5.46 -7.70 -0.62
N THR A 123 -5.50 -6.64 -1.43
CA THR A 123 -5.97 -5.32 -0.98
C THR A 123 -7.47 -5.35 -0.66
N ASN A 124 -7.86 -4.69 0.43
CA ASN A 124 -9.27 -4.55 0.82
C ASN A 124 -10.03 -3.70 -0.22
N ARG A 125 -10.92 -4.34 -0.99
CA ARG A 125 -11.72 -3.65 -2.02
C ARG A 125 -12.89 -2.83 -1.46
N ARG A 126 -13.09 -2.84 -0.14
CA ARG A 126 -14.05 -2.02 0.61
C ARG A 126 -13.35 -1.05 1.56
N MET A 127 -12.13 -0.62 1.22
CA MET A 127 -11.35 0.25 2.09
C MET A 127 -12.05 1.58 2.41
N LEU A 128 -12.97 2.05 1.57
CA LEU A 128 -13.79 3.23 1.89
C LEU A 128 -14.62 3.03 3.16
N ASP A 129 -15.26 1.87 3.32
CA ASP A 129 -16.03 1.54 4.52
C ASP A 129 -15.11 1.29 5.72
N GLU A 130 -13.97 0.66 5.48
CA GLU A 130 -12.99 0.34 6.54
C GLU A 130 -12.35 1.61 7.11
N MET A 131 -11.97 2.57 6.27
CA MET A 131 -11.45 3.87 6.71
C MET A 131 -12.47 4.64 7.57
N ALA A 132 -13.76 4.57 7.23
CA ALA A 132 -14.82 5.16 8.06
C ALA A 132 -14.99 4.40 9.40
N ASN A 133 -14.82 3.08 9.40
CA ASN A 133 -14.80 2.27 10.63
C ASN A 133 -13.59 2.61 11.51
N HIS A 134 -12.39 2.76 10.93
CA HIS A 134 -11.17 3.20 11.60
C HIS A 134 -11.38 4.58 12.26
N ALA A 135 -11.92 5.54 11.51
CA ALA A 135 -12.25 6.87 12.03
C ALA A 135 -13.20 6.80 13.22
N THR A 136 -14.24 5.98 13.14
CA THR A 136 -15.21 5.78 14.23
C THR A 136 -14.57 5.11 15.46
N ARG A 137 -13.70 4.10 15.25
CA ARG A 137 -12.96 3.43 16.34
C ARG A 137 -12.05 4.43 17.06
N ILE A 138 -11.26 5.19 16.32
CA ILE A 138 -10.34 6.20 16.90
C ILE A 138 -11.14 7.30 17.61
N GLN A 139 -12.24 7.79 17.04
CA GLN A 139 -13.08 8.79 17.71
C GLN A 139 -13.63 8.29 19.05
N ARG A 140 -14.00 7.01 19.16
CA ARG A 140 -14.43 6.43 20.45
C ARG A 140 -13.29 6.37 21.47
N LEU A 141 -12.06 6.13 21.02
CA LEU A 141 -10.88 6.16 21.88
C LEU A 141 -10.57 7.59 22.34
N ILE A 142 -10.61 8.57 21.44
CA ILE A 142 -10.45 10.00 21.75
C ILE A 142 -11.46 10.44 22.82
N ASN A 143 -12.73 10.06 22.67
CA ASN A 143 -13.78 10.42 23.63
C ASN A 143 -13.55 9.81 25.02
N ARG A 144 -12.80 8.71 25.13
CA ARG A 144 -12.54 8.00 26.39
C ARG A 144 -11.23 8.40 27.06
N TYR A 145 -10.17 8.57 26.28
CA TYR A 145 -8.80 8.76 26.76
C TYR A 145 -8.27 10.19 26.55
N GLY A 146 -8.98 11.03 25.79
CA GLY A 146 -8.55 12.38 25.43
C GLY A 146 -7.85 12.42 24.07
N TYR A 147 -7.88 13.59 23.43
CA TYR A 147 -7.31 13.78 22.09
C TYR A 147 -5.78 13.68 22.08
N GLU A 148 -5.10 14.44 22.95
CA GLU A 148 -3.63 14.52 23.00
C GLU A 148 -2.98 13.14 23.18
N GLN A 149 -3.46 12.34 24.15
CA GLN A 149 -2.91 11.01 24.41
C GLN A 149 -3.03 10.06 23.20
N ILE A 150 -4.14 10.16 22.46
CA ILE A 150 -4.37 9.33 21.28
C ILE A 150 -3.52 9.81 20.11
N GLU A 151 -3.44 11.12 19.89
CA GLU A 151 -2.63 11.74 18.84
C GLU A 151 -1.15 11.40 19.03
N ASP A 152 -0.59 11.60 20.24
CA ASP A 152 0.81 11.28 20.55
C ASP A 152 1.16 9.82 20.23
N PHE A 153 0.24 8.90 20.51
CA PHE A 153 0.45 7.49 20.22
C PHE A 153 0.31 7.17 18.72
N ILE A 154 -0.62 7.83 18.02
CA ILE A 154 -0.73 7.72 16.56
C ILE A 154 0.55 8.24 15.89
N ASP A 155 1.12 9.36 16.35
CA ASP A 155 2.39 9.90 15.85
C ASP A 155 3.54 8.89 15.97
N VAL A 156 3.65 8.22 17.12
CA VAL A 156 4.62 7.14 17.31
C VAL A 156 4.36 5.99 16.34
N CYS A 157 3.11 5.57 16.16
CA CYS A 157 2.77 4.49 15.23
C CYS A 157 3.08 4.86 13.77
N LEU A 158 2.76 6.10 13.36
CA LEU A 158 3.02 6.61 12.02
C LEU A 158 4.51 6.74 11.71
N SER A 159 5.37 6.90 12.72
CA SER A 159 6.83 6.86 12.51
C SER A 159 7.36 5.47 12.13
N LEU A 160 6.54 4.43 12.31
CA LEU A 160 6.88 3.02 12.08
C LEU A 160 6.03 2.39 10.95
N ASP A 161 5.15 3.16 10.30
CA ASP A 161 4.17 2.66 9.32
C ASP A 161 4.81 1.91 8.13
N ASN A 162 6.01 2.33 7.74
CA ASN A 162 6.79 1.74 6.67
C ASN A 162 7.60 0.49 7.07
N LEU A 163 7.62 0.12 8.35
CA LEU A 163 8.37 -1.02 8.89
C LEU A 163 7.55 -2.31 8.89
N ILE A 164 6.79 -2.53 7.82
CA ILE A 164 6.03 -3.75 7.56
C ILE A 164 6.77 -4.68 6.60
N ASP A 165 6.42 -5.96 6.59
CA ASP A 165 6.91 -6.86 5.55
C ASP A 165 5.97 -6.83 4.35
N TYR A 166 6.31 -6.02 3.34
CA TYR A 166 5.56 -5.90 2.09
C TYR A 166 5.22 -7.23 1.40
N HIS A 167 5.96 -8.31 1.67
CA HIS A 167 5.72 -9.62 1.06
C HIS A 167 4.84 -10.55 1.92
N ALA A 168 4.55 -10.19 3.17
CA ALA A 168 3.81 -11.06 4.10
C ALA A 168 2.44 -11.51 3.58
N PRO A 169 1.64 -10.68 2.87
CA PRO A 169 0.35 -11.12 2.33
C PRO A 169 0.48 -12.23 1.26
N TYR A 170 1.62 -12.32 0.57
CA TYR A 170 1.83 -13.20 -0.58
C TYR A 170 2.67 -14.43 -0.25
N ILE A 171 3.56 -14.32 0.74
CA ILE A 171 4.48 -15.37 1.15
C ILE A 171 4.11 -15.83 2.55
N LYS A 172 3.52 -17.03 2.67
CA LYS A 172 3.25 -17.67 3.96
C LYS A 172 4.57 -18.10 4.59
N ARG A 173 5.08 -17.28 5.51
CA ARG A 173 6.18 -17.62 6.41
C ARG A 173 5.60 -18.30 7.66
N PRO A 174 6.37 -19.13 8.38
CA PRO A 174 5.93 -19.67 9.66
C PRO A 174 5.42 -18.53 10.54
N GLU A 175 4.17 -18.61 10.99
CA GLU A 175 3.62 -17.59 11.88
C GLU A 175 4.48 -17.55 13.13
N ALA A 176 5.11 -16.42 13.37
CA ALA A 176 5.85 -16.20 14.60
C ALA A 176 4.87 -15.75 15.69
N ARG A 177 3.86 -16.60 15.94
CA ARG A 177 3.14 -16.63 17.20
C ARG A 177 4.00 -17.43 18.16
N THR A 178 4.69 -16.75 19.05
CA THR A 178 5.07 -17.44 20.29
C THR A 178 3.73 -17.74 20.96
N GLU A 179 3.29 -19.00 20.97
CA GLU A 179 1.95 -19.41 21.44
C GLU A 179 1.67 -18.98 22.90
N ILE A 180 2.67 -18.46 23.60
CA ILE A 180 2.65 -18.14 25.02
C ILE A 180 3.44 -16.85 25.28
N PRO A 181 2.85 -15.83 25.93
CA PRO A 181 3.56 -14.64 26.39
C PRO A 181 4.77 -15.02 27.25
N LEU A 182 5.91 -14.35 27.05
CA LEU A 182 7.11 -14.52 27.89
C LEU A 182 6.86 -14.32 29.39
N SER A 183 5.78 -13.63 29.75
CA SER A 183 5.35 -13.35 31.13
C SER A 183 4.63 -14.50 31.83
N THR A 184 4.17 -15.53 31.09
CA THR A 184 3.53 -16.70 31.72
C THR A 184 4.59 -17.76 32.04
N PRO A 185 4.93 -17.99 33.33
CA PRO A 185 5.80 -19.09 33.71
C PRO A 185 5.09 -20.40 33.37
N ARG A 186 5.62 -21.18 32.42
CA ARG A 186 5.20 -22.57 32.25
C ARG A 186 5.60 -23.35 33.51
N PRO A 187 4.69 -24.04 34.18
CA PRO A 187 5.06 -25.11 35.10
C PRO A 187 5.37 -26.36 34.27
N GLU A 188 6.38 -26.31 33.42
CA GLU A 188 7.02 -27.55 32.96
C GLU A 188 8.06 -27.88 34.01
N GLU A 189 7.67 -28.70 34.99
CA GLU A 189 8.60 -29.37 35.89
C GLU A 189 9.49 -30.30 35.05
N ALA A 190 10.55 -29.74 34.46
CA ALA A 190 11.63 -30.54 33.93
C ALA A 190 12.25 -31.29 35.12
N ALA A 191 11.95 -32.59 35.21
CA ALA A 191 12.62 -33.47 36.16
C ALA A 191 14.12 -33.42 35.85
N VAL A 192 14.89 -32.79 36.73
CA VAL A 192 16.35 -32.79 36.62
C VAL A 192 16.81 -34.19 37.00
N GLU A 193 17.30 -34.95 36.01
CA GLU A 193 18.04 -36.18 36.28
C GLU A 193 19.30 -35.80 37.07
N GLY A 194 19.31 -36.13 38.35
CA GLY A 194 20.49 -35.96 39.20
C GLY A 194 21.67 -36.79 38.71
N LEU A 195 22.84 -36.60 39.32
CA LEU A 195 24.05 -37.34 38.98
C LEU A 195 23.79 -38.85 39.00
N LYS A 196 24.34 -39.59 38.01
CA LYS A 196 24.19 -41.05 37.93
C LYS A 196 24.77 -41.70 39.19
N VAL A 197 24.01 -42.61 39.78
CA VAL A 197 24.38 -43.27 41.04
C VAL A 197 24.43 -44.77 40.84
N GLU A 198 25.53 -45.41 41.24
CA GLU A 198 25.71 -46.87 41.10
C GLU A 198 24.86 -47.70 42.07
N ARG A 199 24.42 -47.12 43.19
CA ARG A 199 23.62 -47.80 44.23
C ARG A 199 22.51 -46.89 44.75
N ASP A 200 21.31 -47.44 44.92
CA ASP A 200 20.10 -46.64 45.20
C ASP A 200 20.14 -45.88 46.53
N TYR A 201 20.77 -46.43 47.58
CA TYR A 201 20.89 -45.74 48.88
C TYR A 201 21.75 -44.47 48.81
N MET A 202 22.64 -44.33 47.82
CA MET A 202 23.49 -43.15 47.68
C MET A 202 22.77 -42.00 46.97
N ARG A 203 21.59 -42.22 46.37
CA ARG A 203 20.82 -41.17 45.67
C ARG A 203 20.49 -39.98 46.56
N HIS A 204 20.09 -40.23 47.81
CA HIS A 204 19.70 -39.15 48.74
C HIS A 204 20.90 -38.33 49.24
N TYR A 205 22.11 -38.90 49.27
CA TYR A 205 23.33 -38.22 49.70
C TYR A 205 24.02 -37.47 48.56
N ILE A 206 23.98 -38.03 47.34
CA ILE A 206 24.64 -37.46 46.15
C ILE A 206 23.75 -36.42 45.46
N ASN A 207 22.42 -36.60 45.50
CA ASN A 207 21.45 -35.64 44.96
C ASN A 207 20.52 -35.12 46.08
N PRO A 208 21.02 -34.31 47.02
CA PRO A 208 20.18 -33.70 48.03
C PRO A 208 19.14 -32.76 47.39
N PRO A 209 17.97 -32.55 48.03
CA PRO A 209 16.88 -31.73 47.47
C PRO A 209 17.32 -30.30 47.08
N GLU A 210 18.23 -29.72 47.85
CA GLU A 210 18.81 -28.39 47.60
C GLU A 210 19.66 -28.35 46.32
N TYR A 211 20.49 -29.37 46.08
CA TYR A 211 21.30 -29.49 44.86
C TYR A 211 20.43 -29.66 43.61
N LEU A 212 19.35 -30.46 43.70
CA LEU A 212 18.38 -30.63 42.62
C LEU A 212 17.55 -29.36 42.38
N ALA A 213 17.32 -28.53 43.40
CA ALA A 213 16.67 -27.23 43.25
C ALA A 213 17.59 -26.21 42.55
N GLU A 214 18.87 -26.15 42.95
CA GLU A 214 19.87 -25.26 42.33
C GLU A 214 20.14 -25.64 40.86
N GLN A 215 20.24 -26.95 40.56
CA GLN A 215 20.32 -27.45 39.18
C GLN A 215 19.07 -27.13 38.37
N ARG A 216 17.87 -27.27 38.94
CA ARG A 216 16.61 -26.84 38.28
C ARG A 216 16.66 -25.35 37.95
N GLN A 217 17.09 -24.52 38.89
CA GLN A 217 17.18 -23.09 38.71
C GLN A 217 18.20 -22.71 37.62
N LYS A 218 19.38 -23.34 37.61
CA LYS A 218 20.39 -23.16 36.55
C LYS A 218 19.89 -23.61 35.19
N GLN A 219 19.23 -24.77 35.08
CA GLN A 219 18.66 -25.23 33.82
C GLN A 219 17.53 -24.31 33.31
N VAL A 220 16.70 -23.76 34.20
CA VAL A 220 15.67 -22.78 33.84
C VAL A 220 16.32 -21.48 33.35
N GLU A 221 17.34 -20.97 34.03
CA GLU A 221 18.09 -19.78 33.62
C GLU A 221 18.84 -19.98 32.30
N GLU A 222 19.46 -21.14 32.09
CA GLU A 222 20.12 -21.49 30.82
C GLU A 222 19.12 -21.63 29.68
N LYS A 223 17.96 -22.28 29.92
CA LYS A 223 16.88 -22.34 28.93
C LYS A 223 16.31 -20.95 28.63
N GLN A 224 16.19 -20.07 29.61
CA GLN A 224 15.78 -18.69 29.39
C GLN A 224 16.83 -17.89 28.61
N LYS A 225 18.12 -18.05 28.91
CA LYS A 225 19.24 -17.42 28.17
C LYS A 225 19.40 -17.98 26.74
N ALA A 226 19.06 -19.25 26.53
CA ALA A 226 19.14 -19.92 25.23
C ALA A 226 17.91 -19.66 24.33
N ARG A 227 16.81 -19.11 24.89
CA ARG A 227 15.65 -18.70 24.08
C ARG A 227 16.03 -17.52 23.20
N ARG A 228 16.06 -17.74 21.89
CA ARG A 228 16.10 -16.66 20.91
C ARG A 228 14.76 -15.95 20.93
N PHE A 229 14.78 -14.63 21.12
CA PHE A 229 13.58 -13.80 21.10
C PHE A 229 13.71 -12.74 20.00
N PRO A 230 12.78 -12.67 19.05
CA PRO A 230 11.72 -13.67 18.76
C PRO A 230 12.30 -15.03 18.31
N GLU A 231 11.51 -16.11 18.40
CA GLU A 231 11.94 -17.46 18.00
C GLU A 231 12.42 -17.51 16.54
N ASN A 232 11.75 -16.74 15.68
CA ASN A 232 12.12 -16.52 14.28
C ASN A 232 12.27 -15.02 14.01
N PRO A 233 13.28 -14.59 13.22
CA PRO A 233 13.42 -13.19 12.80
C PRO A 233 12.14 -12.66 12.14
N GLN A 234 11.63 -11.53 12.63
CA GLN A 234 10.46 -10.88 12.07
C GLN A 234 10.86 -9.61 11.32
N LYS A 235 10.39 -9.48 10.07
CA LYS A 235 10.58 -8.28 9.26
C LYS A 235 9.46 -7.25 9.46
N ASP A 236 8.25 -7.71 9.80
CA ASP A 236 7.10 -6.85 10.11
C ASP A 236 7.18 -6.41 11.57
N ILE A 237 7.67 -5.19 11.79
CA ILE A 237 7.89 -4.62 13.12
C ILE A 237 6.55 -4.25 13.78
N LEU A 238 5.55 -3.79 13.02
CA LEU A 238 4.23 -3.51 13.58
C LEU A 238 3.58 -4.80 14.10
N LEU A 239 3.67 -5.90 13.36
CA LEU A 239 3.20 -7.22 13.82
C LEU A 239 3.98 -7.71 15.04
N PHE A 240 5.30 -7.48 15.06
CA PHE A 240 6.12 -7.81 16.22
C PHE A 240 5.63 -7.08 17.47
N LEU A 241 5.41 -5.77 17.37
CA LEU A 241 4.91 -4.95 18.47
C LEU A 241 3.50 -5.39 18.90
N LEU A 242 2.59 -5.69 17.97
CA LEU A 242 1.25 -6.21 18.29
C LEU A 242 1.30 -7.51 19.11
N ASN A 243 2.26 -8.41 18.81
CA ASN A 243 2.35 -9.70 19.48
C ASN A 243 3.09 -9.65 20.82
N TYR A 244 4.07 -8.74 20.97
CA TYR A 244 5.03 -8.81 22.08
C TYR A 244 5.15 -7.55 22.93
N ALA A 245 4.75 -6.39 22.44
CA ALA A 245 4.83 -5.18 23.22
C ALA A 245 3.75 -5.16 24.32
N PRO A 246 4.03 -4.64 25.51
CA PRO A 246 3.06 -4.51 26.59
C PRO A 246 2.11 -3.34 26.31
N LEU A 247 1.22 -3.52 25.32
CA LEU A 247 0.27 -2.50 24.87
C LEU A 247 -1.04 -2.60 25.66
N ASP A 248 -1.58 -1.44 26.02
CA ASP A 248 -2.97 -1.36 26.47
C ASP A 248 -3.94 -1.75 25.33
N PRO A 249 -5.18 -2.19 25.64
CA PRO A 249 -6.16 -2.57 24.62
C PRO A 249 -6.44 -1.47 23.57
N TRP A 250 -6.38 -0.20 23.97
CA TRP A 250 -6.59 0.94 23.07
C TRP A 250 -5.37 1.18 22.16
N GLN A 251 -4.15 1.01 22.69
CA GLN A 251 -2.90 1.10 21.90
C GLN A 251 -2.82 -0.01 20.86
N HIS A 252 -3.19 -1.23 21.25
CA HIS A 252 -3.26 -2.36 20.33
C HIS A 252 -4.24 -2.07 19.17
N THR A 253 -5.39 -1.46 19.46
CA THR A 253 -6.36 -1.07 18.44
C THR A 253 -5.79 -0.05 17.45
N ILE A 254 -5.08 0.97 17.92
CA ILE A 254 -4.48 2.00 17.04
C ILE A 254 -3.39 1.37 16.17
N LEU A 255 -2.51 0.57 16.76
CA LEU A 255 -1.42 -0.07 16.03
C LEU A 255 -1.93 -1.05 14.96
N GLU A 256 -3.02 -1.76 15.25
CA GLU A 256 -3.73 -2.62 14.30
C GLU A 256 -4.26 -1.80 13.10
N ILE A 257 -4.92 -0.68 13.37
CA ILE A 257 -5.46 0.23 12.34
C ILE A 257 -4.33 0.75 11.44
N ILE A 258 -3.26 1.29 12.03
CA ILE A 258 -2.12 1.83 11.26
C ILE A 258 -1.47 0.75 10.40
N ARG A 259 -1.32 -0.47 10.93
CA ARG A 259 -0.78 -1.60 10.17
C ARG A 259 -1.69 -2.00 9.00
N ASP A 260 -3.01 -2.05 9.21
CA ASP A 260 -3.96 -2.37 8.13
C ASP A 260 -3.91 -1.33 7.00
N GLU A 261 -3.91 -0.04 7.35
CA GLU A 261 -3.78 1.05 6.38
C GLU A 261 -2.44 1.00 5.63
N ALA A 262 -1.33 0.71 6.31
CA ALA A 262 -0.02 0.57 5.69
C ALA A 262 0.01 -0.54 4.64
N TYR A 263 -0.63 -1.70 4.92
CA TYR A 263 -0.75 -2.78 3.95
C TYR A 263 -1.65 -2.43 2.76
N TYR A 264 -2.63 -1.56 2.92
CA TYR A 264 -3.45 -1.08 1.81
C TYR A 264 -2.69 -0.17 0.84
N TYR A 265 -1.76 0.66 1.34
CA TYR A 265 -0.96 1.56 0.50
C TYR A 265 0.34 0.95 -0.04
N ALA A 266 0.79 -0.16 0.55
CA ALA A 266 2.02 -0.83 0.17
C ALA A 266 2.10 -1.17 -1.33
N PRO A 267 1.09 -1.81 -1.96
CA PRO A 267 1.15 -2.14 -3.39
C PRO A 267 1.34 -0.92 -4.29
N GLN A 268 0.69 0.20 -4.00
CA GLN A 268 0.77 1.45 -4.75
C GLN A 268 2.22 1.97 -4.75
N GLY A 269 2.90 1.91 -3.60
CA GLY A 269 4.32 2.26 -3.49
C GLY A 269 5.22 1.29 -4.28
N MET A 270 5.00 -0.01 -4.13
CA MET A 270 5.81 -1.05 -4.77
C MET A 270 5.72 -1.06 -6.29
N THR A 271 4.53 -0.78 -6.84
CA THR A 271 4.27 -0.87 -8.28
C THR A 271 4.21 0.48 -8.97
N LYS A 272 4.55 1.58 -8.29
CA LYS A 272 4.30 2.95 -8.76
C LYS A 272 4.74 3.19 -10.21
N ILE A 273 5.98 2.82 -10.56
CA ILE A 273 6.53 3.03 -11.91
C ILE A 273 5.67 2.30 -12.98
N MET A 274 5.35 1.03 -12.75
CA MET A 274 4.57 0.26 -13.72
C MET A 274 3.10 0.68 -13.76
N ASN A 275 2.52 1.07 -12.62
CA ASN A 275 1.14 1.55 -12.54
C ASN A 275 0.97 2.87 -13.30
N GLU A 276 1.81 3.88 -13.00
CA GLU A 276 1.81 5.16 -13.72
C GLU A 276 2.14 4.95 -15.20
N GLY A 277 3.09 4.07 -15.51
CA GLY A 277 3.43 3.71 -16.88
C GLY A 277 2.25 3.14 -17.66
N TRP A 278 1.52 2.18 -17.07
CA TRP A 278 0.38 1.53 -17.72
C TRP A 278 -0.73 2.53 -18.00
N ALA A 279 -1.02 3.40 -17.04
CA ALA A 279 -1.98 4.46 -17.21
C ALA A 279 -1.54 5.50 -18.25
N SER A 280 -0.25 5.88 -18.25
CA SER A 280 0.35 6.76 -19.26
C SER A 280 0.44 6.14 -20.66
N TYR A 281 0.52 4.83 -20.77
CA TYR A 281 0.52 4.14 -22.05
C TYR A 281 -0.88 4.18 -22.66
N TRP A 282 -1.88 3.74 -21.89
CA TRP A 282 -3.24 3.60 -22.37
C TRP A 282 -3.95 4.93 -22.59
N HIS A 283 -3.76 5.92 -21.71
CA HIS A 283 -4.38 7.23 -21.95
C HIS A 283 -3.83 7.87 -23.23
N SER A 284 -2.56 7.62 -23.58
CA SER A 284 -1.92 8.18 -24.76
C SER A 284 -2.46 7.48 -25.99
N LYS A 285 -2.53 6.14 -25.96
CA LYS A 285 -3.08 5.32 -27.03
C LYS A 285 -4.56 5.62 -27.30
N ILE A 286 -5.41 5.58 -26.27
CA ILE A 286 -6.86 5.85 -26.40
C ILE A 286 -7.12 7.27 -26.92
N MET A 287 -6.43 8.28 -26.36
CA MET A 287 -6.61 9.65 -26.80
C MET A 287 -6.17 9.81 -28.27
N THR A 288 -4.93 9.46 -28.59
CA THR A 288 -4.36 9.70 -29.93
C THR A 288 -4.96 8.86 -31.05
N GLU A 289 -5.47 7.65 -30.77
CA GLU A 289 -6.03 6.78 -31.80
C GLU A 289 -7.55 6.89 -31.96
N LYS A 290 -8.27 7.38 -30.93
CA LYS A 290 -9.75 7.34 -30.89
C LYS A 290 -10.40 8.63 -30.39
N ALA A 291 -10.07 9.09 -29.18
CA ALA A 291 -10.90 10.04 -28.45
C ALA A 291 -10.55 11.53 -28.66
N LEU A 292 -9.38 11.82 -29.22
CA LEU A 292 -8.91 13.18 -29.45
C LEU A 292 -9.49 13.74 -30.75
N THR A 293 -9.96 14.97 -30.70
CA THR A 293 -10.37 15.73 -31.89
C THR A 293 -9.26 16.67 -32.35
N ASP A 294 -9.29 17.09 -33.62
CA ASP A 294 -8.27 17.97 -34.22
C ASP A 294 -8.02 19.26 -33.40
N SER A 295 -9.08 19.82 -32.81
CA SER A 295 -9.00 21.03 -31.98
C SER A 295 -8.34 20.82 -30.61
N GLU A 296 -8.26 19.57 -30.14
CA GLU A 296 -7.77 19.23 -28.80
C GLU A 296 -6.29 18.82 -28.80
N VAL A 297 -5.68 18.60 -29.97
CA VAL A 297 -4.34 18.02 -30.11
C VAL A 297 -3.27 18.80 -29.34
N ILE A 298 -3.28 20.13 -29.46
CA ILE A 298 -2.28 20.99 -28.80
C ILE A 298 -2.45 20.94 -27.28
N SER A 299 -3.69 21.10 -26.80
CA SER A 299 -3.99 21.01 -25.36
C SER A 299 -3.57 19.65 -24.79
N PHE A 300 -3.92 18.55 -25.46
CA PHE A 300 -3.51 17.22 -25.01
C PHE A 300 -1.99 17.05 -24.97
N ALA A 301 -1.29 17.48 -26.04
CA ALA A 301 0.16 17.34 -26.11
C ALA A 301 0.87 18.13 -25.02
N ASP A 302 0.43 19.36 -24.72
CA ASP A 302 0.98 20.19 -23.65
C ASP A 302 0.78 19.54 -22.27
N HIS A 303 -0.44 19.09 -21.97
CA HIS A 303 -0.75 18.40 -20.71
C HIS A 303 0.03 17.10 -20.55
N HIS A 304 0.03 16.23 -21.57
CA HIS A 304 0.75 14.96 -21.52
C HIS A 304 2.25 15.18 -21.38
N ALA A 305 2.83 16.15 -22.10
CA ALA A 305 4.24 16.52 -21.97
C ALA A 305 4.59 17.00 -20.55
N GLY A 306 3.71 17.78 -19.91
CA GLY A 306 3.85 18.19 -18.51
C GLY A 306 3.90 17.01 -17.54
N VAL A 307 3.02 16.02 -17.72
CA VAL A 307 2.97 14.80 -16.88
C VAL A 307 4.25 13.97 -17.02
N VAL A 308 4.76 13.81 -18.25
CA VAL A 308 5.95 12.98 -18.51
C VAL A 308 7.27 13.77 -18.48
N ALA A 309 7.24 15.05 -18.09
CA ALA A 309 8.42 15.89 -18.01
C ALA A 309 9.40 15.37 -16.95
N THR A 310 10.69 15.34 -17.29
CA THR A 310 11.77 14.92 -16.39
C THR A 310 12.71 16.07 -16.08
N SER A 311 13.02 16.27 -14.80
CA SER A 311 14.06 17.22 -14.37
C SER A 311 15.34 16.47 -13.96
N PRO A 312 16.54 17.04 -14.20
CA PRO A 312 17.80 16.43 -13.78
C PRO A 312 17.79 16.06 -12.29
N GLY A 313 18.20 14.82 -11.97
CA GLY A 313 18.27 14.31 -10.61
C GLY A 313 16.94 13.83 -10.00
N ARG A 314 15.82 13.91 -10.73
CA ARG A 314 14.52 13.37 -10.30
C ARG A 314 14.03 12.27 -11.24
N LEU A 315 13.65 11.13 -10.67
CA LEU A 315 12.98 10.06 -11.40
C LEU A 315 11.50 10.40 -11.54
N ASN A 316 10.99 10.42 -12.78
CA ASN A 316 9.57 10.53 -13.07
C ASN A 316 8.99 9.12 -13.36
N PRO A 317 8.12 8.58 -12.48
CA PRO A 317 7.50 7.26 -12.67
C PRO A 317 6.67 7.15 -13.95
N TYR A 318 5.93 8.20 -14.32
CA TYR A 318 5.11 8.25 -15.54
C TYR A 318 5.98 8.08 -16.78
N LYS A 319 7.06 8.88 -16.88
CA LYS A 319 7.98 8.80 -18.02
C LYS A 319 8.69 7.45 -18.08
N MET A 320 9.25 6.99 -16.97
CA MET A 320 9.99 5.73 -16.93
C MET A 320 9.08 4.54 -17.29
N GLY A 321 7.91 4.44 -16.66
CA GLY A 321 6.96 3.37 -16.91
C GLY A 321 6.42 3.37 -18.34
N LEU A 322 6.12 4.55 -18.90
CA LEU A 322 5.68 4.68 -20.29
C LEU A 322 6.74 4.18 -21.27
N GLU A 323 7.99 4.61 -21.12
CA GLU A 323 9.09 4.18 -22.00
C GLU A 323 9.39 2.69 -21.86
N LEU A 324 9.29 2.13 -20.65
CA LEU A 324 9.41 0.68 -20.44
C LEU A 324 8.33 -0.10 -21.20
N LEU A 325 7.08 0.34 -21.16
CA LEU A 325 5.99 -0.33 -21.87
C LEU A 325 6.11 -0.19 -23.39
N ARG A 326 6.54 0.99 -23.88
CA ARG A 326 6.85 1.18 -25.30
C ARG A 326 7.99 0.30 -25.77
N ASP A 327 9.05 0.15 -24.97
CA ASP A 327 10.16 -0.77 -25.27
C ASP A 327 9.67 -2.23 -25.31
N ILE A 328 8.82 -2.64 -24.35
CA ILE A 328 8.22 -3.98 -24.33
C ILE A 328 7.39 -4.22 -25.62
N GLU A 329 6.54 -3.27 -26.00
CA GLU A 329 5.73 -3.37 -27.23
C GLU A 329 6.61 -3.40 -28.49
N ASP A 330 7.60 -2.52 -28.61
CA ASP A 330 8.51 -2.47 -29.77
C ASP A 330 9.30 -3.77 -29.89
N ARG A 331 9.85 -4.27 -28.78
CA ARG A 331 10.60 -5.52 -28.76
C ARG A 331 9.72 -6.71 -29.15
N TRP A 332 8.51 -6.78 -28.59
CA TRP A 332 7.56 -7.84 -28.94
C TRP A 332 7.22 -7.80 -30.44
N ASN A 333 6.84 -6.63 -30.96
CA ASN A 333 6.41 -6.48 -32.35
C ASN A 333 7.54 -6.75 -33.36
N ARG A 334 8.80 -6.52 -32.99
CA ARG A 334 9.97 -6.78 -33.84
C ARG A 334 10.60 -8.16 -33.63
N GLY A 335 10.04 -9.02 -32.78
CA GLY A 335 10.63 -10.33 -32.49
C GLY A 335 11.92 -10.27 -31.65
N LYS A 336 12.18 -9.14 -30.96
CA LYS A 336 13.37 -8.91 -30.13
C LYS A 336 13.22 -9.47 -28.71
N PHE A 337 12.89 -10.75 -28.63
CA PHE A 337 12.67 -11.47 -27.38
C PHE A 337 13.15 -12.92 -27.48
N GLY A 338 13.32 -13.58 -26.33
CA GLY A 338 13.77 -14.95 -26.25
C GLY A 338 15.29 -15.10 -26.27
N LYS A 339 15.73 -16.36 -26.16
CA LYS A 339 17.14 -16.72 -25.96
C LYS A 339 18.06 -16.19 -27.07
N GLU A 340 17.63 -16.33 -28.33
CA GLU A 340 18.39 -15.89 -29.50
C GLU A 340 18.68 -14.38 -29.46
N TYR A 341 17.72 -13.56 -29.05
CA TYR A 341 17.91 -12.13 -28.90
C TYR A 341 18.77 -11.79 -27.67
N GLU A 342 18.55 -12.43 -26.52
CA GLU A 342 19.32 -12.15 -25.29
C GLU A 342 20.81 -12.50 -25.46
N GLU A 343 21.11 -13.64 -26.07
CA GLU A 343 22.46 -14.16 -26.29
C GLU A 343 23.16 -13.58 -27.54
N CYS A 344 22.46 -12.78 -28.37
CA CYS A 344 23.08 -12.17 -29.55
C CYS A 344 24.15 -11.14 -29.15
N GLU A 345 25.42 -11.39 -29.44
CA GLU A 345 26.52 -10.45 -29.13
C GLU A 345 26.70 -9.37 -30.21
N ASP A 346 26.08 -9.53 -31.38
CA ASP A 346 26.13 -8.54 -32.46
C ASP A 346 25.15 -7.40 -32.22
N ILE A 347 25.69 -6.22 -31.89
CA ILE A 347 24.92 -4.99 -31.64
C ILE A 347 24.13 -4.55 -32.89
N GLN A 348 24.61 -4.82 -34.10
CA GLN A 348 23.86 -4.48 -35.33
C GLN A 348 22.68 -5.41 -35.55
N ALA A 349 22.82 -6.70 -35.23
CA ALA A 349 21.71 -7.65 -35.28
C ALA A 349 20.69 -7.45 -34.14
N LYS A 350 21.10 -6.84 -33.01
CA LYS A 350 20.21 -6.45 -31.90
C LYS A 350 19.42 -5.15 -32.15
N ARG A 351 19.94 -4.24 -32.97
CA ARG A 351 19.26 -2.98 -33.35
C ARG A 351 18.12 -3.22 -34.31
#